data_AF-A0A9D0LZ41-F1
#
_entry.id   AF-A0A9D0LZ41-F1
#
_cell.length_a   1.000
_cell.length_b   1.000
_cell.length_c   1.000
_cell.angle_alpha   90.00
_cell.angle_beta   90.00
_cell.angle_gamma   90.00
#
_symmetry.space_group_name_H-M   'P 1'
#
loop_
_entity.id
_entity.type
_entity.pdbx_description
1 polymer ?
#
loop_
_entity_poly.entity_id
_entity_poly.type
_entity_poly.pdbx_seq_one_letter_code
_entity_poly.pdbx_strand_id
1 'polypeptide(L)' 'EAIIVFANTMNFTLIAEGIETEEQERFLLEKGCELGQGYLFSKPIEIEALIRHFS' A
#
# COMPACT_ATOMS: atom_id res chain seq x y z
N GLU A 1 -9.02 -3.69 -10.54
CA GLU A 1 -8.77 -2.85 -11.74
C GLU A 1 -9.70 -1.65 -11.86
N ALA A 2 -11.04 -1.82 -11.89
CA ALA A 2 -11.98 -0.70 -12.07
C ALA A 2 -11.77 0.47 -11.08
N ILE A 3 -11.53 0.17 -9.80
CA ILE A 3 -11.28 1.19 -8.77
C ILE A 3 -9.97 1.95 -9.01
N ILE A 4 -8.92 1.26 -9.50
CA ILE A 4 -7.62 1.88 -9.78
C ILE A 4 -7.74 2.87 -10.93
N VAL A 5 -8.40 2.45 -12.02
CA VAL A 5 -8.68 3.32 -13.16
C VAL A 5 -9.55 4.52 -12.75
N PHE A 6 -10.56 4.29 -11.92
CA PHE A 6 -11.42 5.36 -11.40
C PHE A 6 -10.63 6.37 -10.57
N ALA A 7 -9.81 5.91 -9.62
CA ALA A 7 -9.00 6.78 -8.77
C ALA A 7 -8.02 7.61 -9.61
N ASN A 8 -7.34 7.00 -10.58
CA ASN A 8 -6.44 7.69 -11.49
C ASN A 8 -7.17 8.74 -12.35
N THR A 9 -8.36 8.41 -12.85
CA THR A 9 -9.19 9.34 -13.66
C THR A 9 -9.65 10.55 -12.84
N MET A 10 -9.97 10.32 -11.56
CA MET A 10 -10.42 11.36 -10.63
C MET A 10 -9.26 12.09 -9.95
N ASN A 11 -8.01 11.74 -10.27
CA ASN A 11 -6.80 12.24 -9.62
C ASN A 11 -6.85 12.08 -8.08
N PHE A 12 -7.38 10.95 -7.62
CA PHE A 12 -7.43 10.56 -6.22
C PHE A 12 -6.19 9.77 -5.84
N THR A 13 -5.71 10.00 -4.62
CA THR A 13 -4.75 9.11 -3.98
C THR A 13 -5.45 7.79 -3.62
N LEU A 14 -5.00 6.69 -4.20
CA LEU A 14 -5.45 5.34 -3.88
C LEU A 14 -4.44 4.68 -2.95
N ILE A 15 -4.91 4.07 -1.86
CA ILE A 15 -4.11 3.23 -0.97
C ILE A 15 -4.71 1.82 -0.98
N ALA A 16 -3.92 0.82 -1.34
CA ALA A 16 -4.33 -0.59 -1.25
C ALA A 16 -3.96 -1.17 0.12
N GLU A 17 -4.97 -1.59 0.90
CA GLU A 17 -4.76 -2.20 2.22
C GLU A 17 -4.80 -3.74 2.15
N GLY A 18 -4.10 -4.40 3.06
CA GLY A 18 -4.10 -5.86 3.20
C GLY A 18 -3.06 -6.60 2.34
N ILE A 19 -1.94 -5.95 2.00
CA ILE A 19 -0.86 -6.58 1.22
C ILE A 19 -0.01 -7.50 2.11
N GLU A 20 -0.06 -8.80 1.86
CA GLU A 20 0.63 -9.83 2.66
C GLU A 20 1.73 -10.55 1.87
N THR A 21 1.70 -10.51 0.53
CA THR A 21 2.67 -11.21 -0.33
C THR A 21 3.25 -10.32 -1.43
N GLU A 22 4.48 -10.62 -1.86
CA GLU A 22 5.13 -9.94 -3.00
C GLU A 22 4.33 -10.09 -4.31
N GLU A 23 3.56 -11.16 -4.47
CA GLU A 23 2.69 -11.36 -5.63
C GLU A 23 1.57 -10.30 -5.68
N GLN A 24 0.95 -10.02 -4.52
CA GLN A 24 -0.07 -8.97 -4.40
C GLN A 24 0.51 -7.58 -4.65
N GLU A 25 1.68 -7.29 -4.08
CA GLU A 25 2.41 -6.04 -4.33
C GLU A 25 2.67 -5.85 -5.82
N ARG A 26 3.26 -6.87 -6.48
CA ARG A 26 3.59 -6.82 -7.91
C ARG A 26 2.35 -6.60 -8.76
N PHE A 27 1.26 -7.31 -8.47
CA PHE A 27 -0.02 -7.11 -9.16
C PHE A 27 -0.52 -5.65 -9.02
N LEU A 28 -0.44 -5.06 -7.84
CA LEU A 28 -0.89 -3.67 -7.60
C LEU A 28 -0.01 -2.66 -8.35
N LEU A 29 1.31 -2.84 -8.32
CA LEU A 29 2.27 -2.00 -9.04
C LEU A 29 2.04 -2.08 -10.55
N GLU A 30 1.84 -3.28 -11.12
CA GLU A 30 1.55 -3.48 -12.55
C GLU A 30 0.23 -2.81 -12.99
N LYS A 31 -0.71 -2.60 -12.06
CA LYS A 31 -1.97 -1.88 -12.32
C LYS A 31 -1.89 -0.38 -12.03
N GLY A 32 -0.74 0.13 -11.59
CA GLY A 32 -0.53 1.55 -11.29
C GLY A 32 -1.06 1.99 -9.92
N CYS A 33 -1.18 1.06 -8.96
CA CYS A 33 -1.44 1.38 -7.57
C CYS A 33 -0.11 1.44 -6.80
N GLU A 34 0.37 2.65 -6.53
CA GLU A 34 1.73 2.89 -6.02
C GLU A 34 1.81 2.97 -4.50
N LEU A 35 0.68 3.15 -3.81
CA LEU A 35 0.62 3.21 -2.35
C LEU A 35 -0.12 1.99 -1.80
N GLY A 36 0.41 1.44 -0.72
CA GLY A 36 -0.20 0.31 -0.05
C GLY A 36 0.22 0.14 1.40
N GLN A 37 -0.60 -0.61 2.14
CA GLN A 37 -0.36 -1.02 3.51
C GLN A 37 -0.62 -2.52 3.62
N GLY A 38 0.20 -3.20 4.41
CA GLY A 38 -0.06 -4.57 4.78
C GLY A 38 1.12 -5.20 5.48
N TYR A 39 0.92 -6.44 5.93
CA TYR A 39 1.88 -7.15 6.77
C TYR A 39 3.14 -7.56 6.01
N LEU A 40 3.12 -7.51 4.67
CA LEU A 40 4.33 -7.60 3.85
C LEU A 40 5.34 -6.50 4.22
N PHE A 41 4.85 -5.28 4.48
CA PHE A 41 5.70 -4.14 4.81
C PHE A 41 5.91 -4.00 6.32
N SER A 42 4.81 -3.98 7.07
CA SER A 42 4.85 -3.88 8.53
C SER A 42 3.50 -4.26 9.14
N LYS A 43 3.56 -4.89 10.31
CA LYS A 43 2.38 -5.01 11.17
C LYS A 43 2.11 -3.66 11.87
N PRO A 44 0.91 -3.44 12.42
CA PRO A 44 0.70 -2.37 13.38
C PRO A 44 1.73 -2.49 14.51
N ILE A 45 2.39 -1.37 14.81
CA ILE A 45 3.42 -1.28 15.84
C ILE A 45 3.12 -0.08 16.74
N GLU A 46 3.64 -0.13 17.97
CA GLU A 46 3.60 0.99 18.90
C GLU A 46 4.39 2.19 18.37
N ILE A 47 4.00 3.39 18.81
CA ILE A 47 4.60 4.66 18.35
C ILE A 47 6.11 4.72 18.62
N GLU A 48 6.58 4.17 19.72
CA GLU A 48 8.01 4.14 20.05
C GLU A 48 8.80 3.25 19.08
N ALA A 49 8.19 2.15 18.61
CA ALA A 49 8.80 1.29 17.61
C ALA A 49 8.84 1.98 16.23
N LEU A 50 7.78 2.73 15.89
CA LEU A 50 7.73 3.54 14.68
C LEU A 50 8.84 4.58 14.68
N ILE A 51 8.98 5.37 15.75
CA ILE A 51 10.01 6.40 15.87
C ILE A 51 11.41 5.79 15.70
N ARG A 52 11.70 4.66 16.36
CA ARG A 52 13.00 3.97 16.23
C ARG A 52 13.29 3.46 14.81
N HIS A 53 12.27 3.10 14.04
CA HIS A 53 12.45 2.60 12.66
C HIS A 53 12.84 3.73 11.68
N PHE A 54 12.47 4.97 11.99
CA PHE A 54 12.72 6.15 11.15
C PHE A 54 13.72 7.16 11.75
N SER A 55 14.38 6.82 12.87
CA SER A 55 15.47 7.61 13.49
C SER A 55 16.82 7.24 12.90
#